data_AF-A0A9D8IKM2-F1
#
_entry.id   AF-A0A9D8IKM2-F1
#
_cell.length_a   1.000
_cell.length_b   1.000
_cell.length_c   1.000
_cell.angle_alpha   90.00
_cell.angle_beta   90.00
_cell.angle_gamma   90.00
#
_symmetry.space_group_name_H-M   'P 1'
#
loop_
_entity.id
_entity.type
_entity.pdbx_description
1 polymer ?
#
loop_
_entity_poly.entity_id
_entity_poly.type
_entity_poly.pdbx_seq_one_letter_code
_entity_poly.pdbx_strand_id
1 'polypeptide(L)'
;MLFKADDPEANPEVMPVEEVDGFHTLSLERLVRMKLNSFRLEDRVQALDMIGVGLVDASRPGRFPGVLADRLRSLLDNPGQ
;
A
#
# COMPACT_ATOMS: atom_id res chain seq x y z
N MET A 1 0.55 -19.44 5.29
CA MET A 1 0.94 -18.04 5.58
C MET A 1 2.44 -17.90 5.33
N LEU A 2 2.84 -17.09 4.35
CA LEU A 2 4.25 -16.73 4.12
C LEU A 2 4.47 -15.36 4.75
N PHE A 3 5.04 -15.35 5.95
CA PHE A 3 5.55 -14.15 6.60
C PHE A 3 7.02 -13.95 6.18
N LYS A 4 7.43 -12.72 5.87
CA LYS A 4 8.85 -12.33 5.99
C LYS A 4 9.01 -11.63 7.34
N ALA A 5 10.12 -11.89 8.02
CA ALA A 5 10.30 -11.59 9.45
C ALA A 5 10.15 -10.10 9.83
N ASP A 6 10.23 -9.18 8.86
CA ASP A 6 10.27 -7.74 9.08
C ASP A 6 8.94 -7.01 8.76
N ASP A 7 7.91 -7.73 8.31
CA ASP A 7 6.61 -7.15 7.99
C ASP A 7 5.80 -6.87 9.29
N PRO A 8 5.21 -5.67 9.48
CA PRO A 8 4.48 -5.32 10.71
C PRO A 8 3.15 -6.06 10.88
N GLU A 9 2.57 -6.58 9.80
CA GLU A 9 1.41 -7.45 9.84
C GLU A 9 1.52 -8.60 8.82
N ALA A 10 0.65 -9.60 8.96
CA ALA A 10 0.46 -10.60 7.92
C ALA A 10 0.15 -9.89 6.59
N ASN A 11 0.78 -10.32 5.49
CA ASN A 11 0.44 -9.77 4.18
C ASN A 11 -1.06 -9.96 3.93
N PRO A 12 -1.81 -8.90 3.54
CA PRO A 12 -3.22 -9.03 3.24
C PRO A 12 -3.50 -10.18 2.27
N GLU A 13 -4.54 -10.96 2.56
CA GLU A 13 -5.06 -11.94 1.62
C GLU A 13 -5.47 -11.26 0.32
N VAL A 14 -5.31 -11.96 -0.82
CA VAL A 14 -5.72 -11.45 -2.13
C VAL A 14 -7.25 -11.31 -2.21
N MET A 15 -7.98 -12.05 -1.37
CA MET A 15 -9.43 -11.97 -1.29
C MET A 15 -9.89 -10.92 -0.26
N PRO A 16 -11.04 -10.25 -0.51
CA PRO A 16 -11.86 -10.28 -1.73
C PRO A 16 -11.23 -9.54 -2.91
N VAL A 17 -11.56 -10.02 -4.11
CA VAL A 17 -11.26 -9.39 -5.40
C VAL A 17 -12.42 -8.53 -5.87
N GLU A 18 -12.12 -7.50 -6.65
CA GLU A 18 -13.06 -6.67 -7.40
C GLU A 18 -13.09 -7.13 -8.86
N GLU A 19 -14.27 -7.13 -9.49
CA GLU A 19 -14.39 -7.40 -10.92
C GLU A 19 -14.41 -6.08 -11.70
N VAL A 20 -13.49 -5.93 -12.64
CA VAL A 20 -13.36 -4.76 -13.51
C VAL A 20 -13.13 -5.25 -14.92
N ASP A 21 -14.03 -4.89 -15.85
CA ASP A 21 -13.97 -5.28 -17.28
C ASP A 21 -13.77 -6.80 -17.50
N GLY A 22 -14.37 -7.64 -16.64
CA GLY A 22 -14.25 -9.10 -16.70
C GLY A 22 -12.95 -9.67 -16.10
N PHE A 23 -12.13 -8.83 -15.46
CA PHE A 23 -10.93 -9.25 -14.74
C PHE A 23 -11.12 -9.12 -13.23
N HIS A 24 -10.56 -10.08 -12.49
CA HIS A 24 -10.45 -9.98 -11.04
C HIS A 24 -9.19 -9.21 -10.65
N THR A 25 -9.36 -8.15 -9.86
CA THR A 25 -8.28 -7.30 -9.37
C THR A 25 -8.41 -7.03 -7.87
N LEU A 26 -7.37 -6.47 -7.27
CA LEU A 26 -7.39 -5.99 -5.90
C LEU A 26 -7.95 -4.57 -5.85
N SER A 27 -8.72 -4.27 -4.81
CA SER A 27 -9.04 -2.89 -4.46
C SER A 27 -7.74 -2.09 -4.27
N LEU A 28 -7.73 -0.83 -4.70
CA LEU A 28 -6.59 0.07 -4.52
C LEU A 28 -6.13 0.13 -3.05
N GLU A 29 -7.07 0.21 -2.11
CA GLU A 29 -6.76 0.30 -0.67
C GLU A 29 -6.00 -0.94 -0.17
N ARG A 30 -6.41 -2.15 -0.59
CA ARG A 30 -5.72 -3.40 -0.27
C ARG A 30 -4.33 -3.45 -0.91
N LEU A 31 -4.20 -3.06 -2.17
CA LEU A 31 -2.90 -3.00 -2.84
C LEU A 31 -1.94 -2.07 -2.09
N VAL A 32 -2.38 -0.85 -1.75
CA VAL A 32 -1.58 0.13 -0.99
C VAL A 32 -1.20 -0.43 0.37
N ARG A 33 -2.12 -1.11 1.08
CA ARG A 33 -1.82 -1.77 2.35
C ARG A 33 -0.71 -2.81 2.23
N MET A 34 -0.75 -3.67 1.20
CA MET A 34 0.30 -4.66 0.94
C MET A 34 1.65 -4.00 0.70
N LYS A 35 1.69 -2.90 -0.07
CA LYS A 35 2.91 -2.13 -0.34
C LYS A 35 3.47 -1.47 0.90
N LEU A 36 2.61 -0.85 1.70
CA LEU A 36 3.00 -0.24 2.97
C LEU A 36 3.43 -1.29 4.01
N ASN A 37 2.88 -2.51 3.97
CA ASN A 37 3.27 -3.59 4.89
C ASN A 37 4.68 -4.10 4.56
N SER A 38 4.93 -4.40 3.29
CA SER A 38 6.23 -4.89 2.81
C SER A 38 7.33 -3.81 2.88
N PHE A 39 7.01 -2.59 2.44
CA PHE A 39 7.83 -1.38 2.51
C PHE A 39 9.30 -1.51 2.05
N ARG A 40 9.57 -2.44 1.13
CA ARG A 40 10.87 -2.56 0.47
C ARG A 40 11.03 -1.46 -0.59
N LEU A 41 12.19 -1.39 -1.22
CA LEU A 41 12.45 -0.35 -2.23
C LEU A 41 11.41 -0.38 -3.37
N GLU A 42 11.13 -1.55 -3.93
CA GLU A 42 10.14 -1.72 -5.00
C GLU A 42 8.73 -1.26 -4.58
N ASP A 43 8.33 -1.55 -3.34
CA ASP A 43 7.00 -1.18 -2.85
C ASP A 43 6.89 0.31 -2.56
N ARG A 44 7.97 0.94 -2.07
CA ARG A 44 8.05 2.38 -1.89
C ARG A 44 7.95 3.11 -3.23
N VAL A 45 8.70 2.66 -4.24
CA VAL A 45 8.63 3.22 -5.60
C VAL A 45 7.21 3.10 -6.16
N GLN A 46 6.58 1.93 -6.07
CA GLN A 46 5.21 1.75 -6.56
C GLN A 46 4.18 2.61 -5.80
N ALA A 47 4.35 2.79 -4.49
CA ALA A 47 3.52 3.70 -3.69
C ALA A 47 3.71 5.17 -4.11
N LEU A 48 4.95 5.59 -4.38
CA LEU A 48 5.26 6.91 -4.89
C LEU A 48 4.69 7.14 -6.30
N ASP A 49 4.73 6.13 -7.18
CA ASP A 49 4.11 6.21 -8.50
C ASP A 49 2.60 6.41 -8.38
N MET A 50 1.93 5.65 -7.50
CA MET A 50 0.50 5.83 -7.20
C MET A 50 0.17 7.22 -6.65
N ILE A 51 1.05 7.81 -5.84
CA ILE A 51 0.92 9.20 -5.37
C ILE A 51 1.10 10.18 -6.54
N GLY A 52 2.13 9.99 -7.36
CA GLY A 52 2.46 10.86 -8.48
C GLY A 52 1.36 10.96 -9.54
N VAL A 53 0.58 9.89 -9.73
CA VAL A 53 -0.59 9.88 -10.63
C VAL A 53 -1.91 10.21 -9.92
N GLY A 54 -1.89 10.50 -8.62
CA GLY A 54 -3.07 10.93 -7.85
C GLY A 54 -4.04 9.83 -7.41
N LEU A 55 -3.62 8.55 -7.45
CA LEU A 55 -4.43 7.46 -6.90
C LEU A 55 -4.42 7.45 -5.36
N VAL A 56 -3.32 7.91 -4.77
CA VAL A 56 -3.11 8.03 -3.31
C VAL A 56 -2.74 9.47 -2.97
N ASP A 57 -3.32 10.01 -1.91
CA ASP A 57 -3.11 11.39 -1.47
C ASP A 57 -3.12 11.53 0.07
N ALA A 58 -2.98 12.76 0.55
CA ALA A 58 -2.94 13.09 1.98
C ALA A 58 -4.23 12.77 2.76
N SER A 59 -5.35 12.44 2.10
CA SER A 59 -6.57 12.01 2.78
C SER A 59 -6.53 10.53 3.21
N ARG A 60 -5.61 9.74 2.64
CA ARG A 60 -5.55 8.29 2.79
C ARG A 60 -4.93 7.75 4.09
N PRO A 61 -3.94 8.40 4.76
CA PRO A 61 -3.29 7.82 5.95
C PRO A 61 -4.23 7.36 7.05
N GLY A 62 -5.34 8.07 7.30
CA GLY A 62 -6.32 7.70 8.33
C GLY A 62 -7.05 6.38 8.07
N ARG A 63 -6.90 5.77 6.89
CA ARG A 63 -7.48 4.46 6.54
C ARG A 63 -6.57 3.29 6.88
N PHE A 64 -5.32 3.55 7.24
CA PHE A 64 -4.34 2.51 7.53
C PHE A 64 -4.00 2.47 9.03
N PRO A 65 -3.69 1.28 9.59
CA PRO A 65 -3.31 1.17 10.99
C PRO A 65 -1.89 1.71 11.24
N GLY A 66 -1.73 2.48 12.33
CA GLY A 66 -0.46 2.87 12.94
C GLY A 66 0.72 3.03 11.98
N VAL A 67 1.65 2.06 12.03
CA VAL A 67 2.89 2.06 11.24
C VAL A 67 2.68 2.17 9.73
N LEU A 68 1.57 1.65 9.19
CA LEU A 68 1.26 1.78 7.76
C LEU A 68 0.85 3.22 7.41
N ALA A 69 0.07 3.86 8.28
CA ALA A 69 -0.27 5.27 8.12
C ALA A 69 0.98 6.16 8.21
N ASP A 70 1.89 5.85 9.13
CA ASP A 70 3.15 6.58 9.29
C ASP A 70 4.09 6.39 8.11
N ARG A 71 4.16 5.17 7.56
CA ARG A 71 4.88 4.88 6.32
C ARG A 71 4.32 5.67 5.13
N LEU A 72 2.99 5.75 5.01
CA LEU A 72 2.37 6.54 3.95
C LEU A 72 2.63 8.04 4.12
N ARG A 73 2.54 8.57 5.36
CA ARG A 73 2.91 9.96 5.66
C ARG A 73 4.36 10.23 5.28
N SER A 74 5.28 9.34 5.63
CA SER A 74 6.69 9.49 5.26
C SER A 74 6.87 9.67 3.76
N LEU A 75 6.21 8.84 2.94
CA LEU A 75 6.31 8.92 1.48
C LEU A 75 5.71 10.22 0.91
N LEU A 76 4.60 10.68 1.48
CA LEU A 76 3.95 11.94 1.09
C LEU A 76 4.82 13.16 1.44
N ASP A 77 5.42 13.15 2.64
CA ASP A 77 6.23 14.27 3.14
C ASP A 77 7.63 14.28 2.51
N ASN A 78 8.18 13.12 2.19
CA ASN A 78 9.53 12.93 1.65
C ASN A 78 9.53 11.97 0.46
N PRO A 79 9.11 12.42 -0.74
CA PRO A 79 8.98 11.55 -1.91
C PRO A 79 10.32 11.08 -2.52
N GLY A 80 11.46 11.62 -2.08
CA GLY A 80 12.81 11.27 -2.57
C GLY A 80 13.63 10.34 -1.66
N GLN A 81 13.00 9.68 -0.68
CA GLN A 81 13.67 8.83 0.33
C GLN A 81 14.02 7.41 -0.12
#